data_AF-A0A822GG87-F1
#
_entry.id   AF-A0A822GG87-F1
#
_cell.length_a   1.000
_cell.length_b   1.000
_cell.length_c   1.000
_cell.angle_alpha   90.00
_cell.angle_beta   90.00
_cell.angle_gamma   90.00
#
_symmetry.space_group_name_H-M   'P 1'
#
loop_
_entity.id
_entity.type
_entity.pdbx_description
1 polymer ?
#
loop_
_entity_poly.entity_id
_entity_poly.type
_entity_poly.pdbx_seq_one_letter_code
_entity_poly.pdbx_strand_id
1 'polypeptide(L)'
;ATAQRILRITDIAQEPLQFLAPISGYGKAPLVSLEQAVEPLVPILPEVQSYAYAAKQRCENPADGLTQDESASIMLYTMGWEPLDECLYFVLNDTLRSSERRQKLKPWYLFIRLFLNALFRLPPLVKTAYR
;
A
#
# COMPACT_ATOMS: atom_id res chain seq x y z
N ALA A 1 11.38 0.47 17.30
CA ALA A 1 10.40 1.56 17.51
C ALA A 1 10.87 2.92 16.95
N THR A 2 11.87 3.60 17.53
CA THR A 2 12.28 4.96 17.08
C THR A 2 13.00 4.97 15.72
N ALA A 3 13.88 3.99 15.47
CA ALA A 3 14.62 3.88 14.21
C ALA A 3 13.70 3.63 12.99
N GLN A 4 12.70 2.74 13.14
CA GLN A 4 11.68 2.48 12.11
C GLN A 4 10.86 3.73 11.76
N ARG A 5 10.62 4.63 12.73
CA ARG A 5 9.89 5.88 12.50
C ARG A 5 10.71 6.91 11.72
N ILE A 6 12.03 6.98 11.97
CA ILE A 6 12.94 7.91 11.28
C ILE A 6 13.09 7.52 9.81
N LEU A 7 13.30 6.23 9.51
CA LEU A 7 13.41 5.74 8.12
C LEU A 7 12.17 6.04 7.27
N ARG A 8 10.97 6.02 7.87
CA ARG A 8 9.70 6.33 7.17
C ARG A 8 9.56 7.79 6.74
N ILE A 9 10.35 8.70 7.31
CA ILE A 9 10.23 10.15 7.07
C ILE A 9 11.35 10.65 6.13
N THR A 10 12.51 10.00 6.12
CA THR A 10 13.74 10.45 5.44
C THR A 10 13.93 9.99 3.99
N ASP A 11 12.98 9.26 3.41
CA ASP A 11 13.13 8.65 2.07
C ASP A 11 12.98 9.63 0.89
N ILE A 12 12.69 10.91 1.15
CA ILE A 12 12.72 11.99 0.14
C ILE A 12 14.07 12.05 -0.57
N ALA A 13 15.17 11.78 0.14
CA ALA A 13 16.51 11.79 -0.45
C ALA A 13 16.71 10.72 -1.55
N GLN A 14 15.84 9.70 -1.60
CA GLN A 14 15.87 8.63 -2.61
C GLN A 14 14.86 8.87 -3.74
N GLU A 15 14.19 10.03 -3.79
CA GLU A 15 13.30 10.33 -4.90
C GLU A 15 14.11 10.58 -6.18
N PRO A 16 13.74 9.93 -7.30
CA PRO A 16 14.42 10.13 -8.57
C PRO A 16 14.18 11.56 -9.04
N LEU A 17 15.27 12.30 -9.28
CA LEU A 17 15.24 13.67 -9.84
C LEU A 17 14.82 13.69 -11.33
N GLN A 18 14.17 12.63 -11.80
CA GLN A 18 13.75 12.43 -13.18
C GLN A 18 12.24 12.56 -13.29
N PHE A 19 11.77 13.12 -14.40
CA PHE A 19 10.35 13.16 -14.68
C PHE A 19 9.80 11.75 -14.92
N LEU A 20 8.99 11.26 -13.98
CA LEU A 20 8.29 10.00 -14.14
C LEU A 20 6.82 10.25 -14.52
N ALA A 21 6.44 9.87 -15.74
CA ALA A 21 5.08 10.05 -16.25
C ALA A 21 4.02 9.32 -15.39
N PRO A 22 2.81 9.88 -15.23
CA PRO A 22 1.77 9.34 -14.34
C PRO A 22 1.51 7.84 -14.54
N ILE A 23 1.27 7.14 -13.43
CA ILE A 23 0.89 5.72 -13.46
C ILE A 23 -0.56 5.63 -13.91
N SER A 24 -0.84 4.76 -14.88
CA SER A 24 -2.17 4.54 -15.43
C SER A 24 -2.48 3.05 -15.49
N GLY A 25 -3.77 2.69 -15.60
CA GLY A 25 -4.23 1.31 -15.74
C GLY A 25 -4.79 0.68 -14.47
N TYR A 26 -4.26 1.02 -13.28
CA TYR A 26 -4.81 0.50 -12.01
C TYR A 26 -6.29 0.86 -11.80
N GLY A 27 -6.74 2.02 -12.29
CA GLY A 27 -8.14 2.44 -12.21
C GLY A 27 -9.11 1.57 -13.02
N LYS A 28 -8.59 0.79 -13.98
CA LYS A 28 -9.38 -0.19 -14.76
C LYS A 28 -9.44 -1.56 -14.08
N ALA A 29 -8.65 -1.79 -13.04
CA ALA A 29 -8.67 -3.03 -12.30
C ALA A 29 -10.00 -3.14 -11.53
N PRO A 30 -10.57 -4.35 -11.40
CA PRO A 30 -11.77 -4.56 -10.61
C PRO A 30 -11.48 -4.30 -9.12
N LEU A 31 -12.51 -3.88 -8.39
CA LEU A 31 -12.46 -3.87 -6.93
C LEU A 31 -12.70 -5.30 -6.45
N VAL A 32 -11.78 -5.83 -5.64
CA VAL A 32 -11.76 -7.23 -5.20
C VAL A 32 -11.51 -7.31 -3.69
N SER A 33 -11.65 -8.51 -3.12
CA SER A 33 -11.27 -8.76 -1.71
C SER A 33 -9.78 -8.55 -1.48
N LEU A 34 -9.35 -8.34 -0.22
CA LEU A 34 -7.93 -8.14 0.08
C LEU A 34 -7.09 -9.36 -0.30
N GLU A 35 -7.59 -10.58 -0.09
CA GLU A 35 -6.90 -11.82 -0.44
C GLU A 35 -6.61 -11.92 -1.94
N GLN A 36 -7.60 -11.61 -2.77
CA GLN A 36 -7.45 -11.55 -4.23
C GLN A 36 -6.52 -10.40 -4.65
N ALA A 37 -6.55 -9.28 -3.92
CA ALA A 37 -5.74 -8.12 -4.23
C ALA A 37 -4.23 -8.37 -4.02
N VAL A 38 -3.88 -9.21 -3.04
CA VAL A 38 -2.48 -9.54 -2.71
C VAL A 38 -1.97 -10.81 -3.38
N GLU A 39 -2.84 -11.64 -3.96
CA GLU A 39 -2.45 -12.88 -4.63
C GLU A 39 -1.35 -12.68 -5.70
N PRO A 40 -1.41 -11.66 -6.60
CA PRO A 40 -0.34 -11.42 -7.57
C PRO A 40 0.98 -10.93 -6.94
N LEU A 41 0.94 -10.52 -5.67
CA LEU A 41 2.10 -10.01 -4.94
C LEU A 41 2.89 -11.13 -4.25
N VAL A 42 2.33 -12.34 -4.12
CA VAL A 42 3.01 -13.48 -3.45
C VAL A 42 4.42 -13.76 -3.99
N PRO A 43 4.68 -13.71 -5.32
CA PRO A 43 6.04 -13.90 -5.84
C PRO A 43 7.03 -12.78 -5.47
N ILE A 44 6.52 -11.60 -5.08
CA ILE A 44 7.32 -10.42 -4.71
C ILE A 44 7.46 -10.33 -3.18
N LEU A 45 6.40 -10.71 -2.46
CA LEU A 45 6.22 -10.63 -1.02
C LEU A 45 5.63 -11.96 -0.52
N PRO A 46 6.46 -12.97 -0.24
CA PRO A 46 5.98 -14.32 0.09
C PRO A 46 5.02 -14.36 1.28
N GLU A 47 5.21 -13.51 2.29
CA GLU A 47 4.40 -13.49 3.51
C GLU A 47 3.15 -12.60 3.44
N VAL A 48 2.90 -11.93 2.30
CA VAL A 48 1.85 -10.90 2.18
C VAL A 48 0.46 -11.43 2.51
N GLN A 49 0.18 -12.70 2.19
CA GLN A 49 -1.13 -13.31 2.46
C GLN A 49 -1.38 -13.49 3.97
N SER A 50 -0.36 -13.89 4.74
CA SER A 50 -0.46 -14.03 6.19
C SER A 50 -0.71 -12.68 6.86
N TYR A 51 -0.03 -11.62 6.39
CA TYR A 51 -0.27 -10.28 6.88
C TYR A 51 -1.61 -9.69 6.45
N ALA A 52 -2.08 -10.00 5.24
CA ALA A 52 -3.40 -9.62 4.76
C ALA A 52 -4.51 -10.26 5.64
N TYR A 53 -4.36 -11.54 5.97
CA TYR A 53 -5.27 -12.22 6.90
C TYR A 53 -5.27 -11.54 8.28
N ALA A 54 -4.09 -11.28 8.85
CA ALA A 54 -3.98 -10.60 10.14
C ALA A 54 -4.57 -9.18 10.12
N ALA A 55 -4.40 -8.44 9.01
CA ALA A 55 -5.00 -7.12 8.82
C ALA A 55 -6.53 -7.20 8.83
N LYS A 56 -7.13 -8.18 8.12
CA LYS A 56 -8.58 -8.37 8.10
C LYS A 56 -9.17 -8.68 9.47
N GLN A 57 -8.52 -9.56 10.24
CA GLN A 57 -8.96 -9.90 11.60
C GLN A 57 -8.98 -8.68 12.53
N ARG A 58 -8.08 -7.72 12.32
CA ARG A 58 -8.02 -6.47 13.12
C ARG A 58 -8.99 -5.38 12.64
N CYS A 59 -9.55 -5.53 11.45
CA CYS A 59 -10.46 -4.58 10.81
C CYS A 59 -11.90 -5.09 10.76
N GLU A 60 -12.28 -6.00 11.66
CA GLU A 60 -13.67 -6.45 11.79
C GLU A 60 -14.57 -5.28 12.21
N ASN A 61 -15.63 -5.01 11.44
CA ASN A 61 -16.63 -3.96 11.68
C ASN A 61 -16.05 -2.53 11.76
N PRO A 62 -15.45 -2.00 10.69
CA PRO A 62 -14.89 -0.65 10.68
C PRO A 62 -15.97 0.42 10.91
N ALA A 63 -15.67 1.42 11.75
CA ALA A 63 -16.63 2.44 12.19
C ALA A 63 -16.79 3.63 11.22
N ASP A 64 -15.94 3.71 10.20
CA ASP A 64 -15.81 4.83 9.25
C ASP A 64 -16.58 4.59 7.93
N GLY A 65 -17.39 3.53 7.87
CA GLY A 65 -18.19 3.17 6.71
C GLY A 65 -17.42 2.44 5.62
N LEU A 66 -16.12 2.17 5.81
CA LEU A 66 -15.35 1.32 4.90
C LEU A 66 -15.86 -0.13 4.96
N THR A 67 -15.54 -0.92 3.94
CA THR A 67 -15.66 -2.39 4.06
C THR A 67 -14.48 -2.93 4.89
N GLN A 68 -14.60 -4.17 5.38
CA GLN A 68 -13.49 -4.84 6.05
C GLN A 68 -12.24 -4.91 5.16
N ASP A 69 -12.40 -5.25 3.87
CA ASP A 69 -11.28 -5.32 2.91
C ASP A 69 -10.61 -3.96 2.68
N GLU A 70 -11.41 -2.89 2.60
CA GLU A 70 -10.88 -1.53 2.45
C GLU A 70 -10.09 -1.08 3.67
N SER A 71 -10.66 -1.23 4.87
CA SER A 71 -9.97 -0.89 6.12
C SER A 71 -8.70 -1.74 6.29
N ALA A 72 -8.79 -3.05 6.02
CA ALA A 72 -7.66 -3.96 6.09
C ALA A 72 -6.57 -3.63 5.05
N SER A 73 -6.90 -3.10 3.87
CA SER A 73 -5.90 -2.66 2.89
C SER A 73 -5.06 -1.48 3.39
N ILE A 74 -5.69 -0.53 4.11
CA ILE A 74 -4.99 0.60 4.76
C ILE A 74 -4.13 0.08 5.91
N MET A 75 -4.66 -0.82 6.72
CA MET A 75 -3.90 -1.44 7.80
C MET A 75 -2.69 -2.20 7.24
N LEU A 76 -2.87 -3.04 6.22
CA LEU A 76 -1.78 -3.81 5.60
C LEU A 76 -0.68 -2.90 5.05
N TYR A 77 -1.03 -1.78 4.41
CA TYR A 77 -0.05 -0.79 3.96
C TYR A 77 0.76 -0.20 5.12
N THR A 78 0.15 0.03 6.28
CA THR A 78 0.85 0.66 7.43
C THR A 78 1.53 -0.32 8.38
N MET A 79 1.20 -1.61 8.28
CA MET A 79 1.82 -2.69 9.03
C MET A 79 3.31 -2.80 8.71
N GLY A 80 4.11 -2.99 9.75
CA GLY A 80 5.52 -3.34 9.63
C GLY A 80 5.73 -4.77 10.09
N TRP A 81 6.64 -5.47 9.42
CA TRP A 81 7.15 -6.78 9.77
C TRP A 81 8.65 -6.86 9.51
N GLU A 82 9.26 -7.97 9.90
CA GLU A 82 10.68 -8.23 9.67
C GLU A 82 10.82 -9.27 8.55
N PRO A 83 11.74 -9.06 7.60
CA PRO A 83 12.64 -7.92 7.52
C PRO A 83 11.92 -6.66 6.96
N LEU A 84 12.36 -5.48 7.41
CA LEU A 84 11.67 -4.20 7.13
C LEU A 84 11.58 -3.86 5.63
N ASP A 85 12.58 -4.25 4.86
CA ASP A 85 12.67 -4.05 3.41
C ASP A 85 11.71 -4.95 2.62
N GLU A 86 11.11 -5.96 3.26
CA GLU A 86 10.04 -6.79 2.71
C GLU A 86 8.65 -6.33 3.16
N CYS A 87 8.55 -5.23 3.92
CA CYS A 87 7.25 -4.63 4.23
C CYS A 87 6.55 -4.13 2.97
N LEU A 88 5.23 -4.32 2.89
CA LEU A 88 4.46 -3.95 1.70
C LEU A 88 4.64 -2.47 1.31
N TYR A 89 4.61 -1.53 2.27
CA TYR A 89 4.83 -0.13 1.94
C TYR A 89 6.24 0.14 1.43
N PHE A 90 7.24 -0.58 1.95
CA PHE A 90 8.63 -0.38 1.59
C PHE A 90 8.82 -0.78 0.13
N VAL A 91 8.43 -2.00 -0.21
CA VAL A 91 8.55 -2.55 -1.57
C VAL A 91 7.68 -1.77 -2.56
N LEU A 92 6.44 -1.40 -2.18
CA LEU A 92 5.58 -0.60 -3.07
C LEU A 92 6.18 0.78 -3.33
N ASN A 93 6.64 1.50 -2.30
CA ASN A 93 7.20 2.83 -2.47
C ASN A 93 8.52 2.80 -3.26
N ASP A 94 9.36 1.78 -3.08
CA ASP A 94 10.54 1.55 -3.91
C ASP A 94 10.15 1.29 -5.37
N THR A 95 9.16 0.41 -5.59
CA THR A 95 8.64 0.10 -6.92
C THR A 95 8.09 1.34 -7.63
N LEU A 96 7.44 2.26 -6.90
CA LEU A 96 6.91 3.52 -7.43
C LEU A 96 8.01 4.51 -7.87
N ARG A 97 9.20 4.44 -7.26
CA ARG A 97 10.37 5.26 -7.57
C ARG A 97 11.27 4.66 -8.65
N SER A 98 11.12 3.37 -8.95
CA SER A 98 11.88 2.71 -10.00
C SER A 98 11.62 3.31 -11.39
N SER A 99 12.65 3.41 -12.23
CA SER A 99 12.53 3.75 -13.66
C SER A 99 11.66 2.75 -14.43
N GLU A 100 11.62 1.49 -13.96
CA GLU A 100 10.85 0.38 -14.56
C GLU A 100 9.43 0.24 -13.97
N ARG A 101 8.97 1.22 -13.18
CA ARG A 101 7.72 1.14 -12.40
C ARG A 101 6.51 0.72 -13.22
N ARG A 102 6.39 1.13 -14.49
CA ARG A 102 5.25 0.77 -15.34
C ARG A 102 5.07 -0.73 -15.54
N GLN A 103 6.18 -1.47 -15.57
CA GLN A 103 6.15 -2.93 -15.71
C GLN A 103 6.03 -3.58 -14.33
N LYS A 104 6.83 -3.13 -13.37
CA LYS A 104 6.87 -3.68 -12.01
C LYS A 104 5.58 -3.46 -11.21
N LEU A 105 4.79 -2.43 -11.52
CA LEU A 105 3.52 -2.14 -10.85
C LEU A 105 2.35 -2.99 -11.33
N LYS A 106 2.45 -3.71 -12.46
CA LYS A 106 1.31 -4.50 -12.98
C LYS A 106 0.72 -5.48 -11.95
N PRO A 107 1.52 -6.23 -11.17
CA PRO A 107 1.00 -7.11 -10.12
C PRO A 107 0.29 -6.35 -8.99
N TRP A 108 0.61 -5.06 -8.81
CA TRP A 108 0.08 -4.22 -7.74
C TRP A 108 -1.27 -3.58 -8.06
N TYR A 109 -1.77 -3.69 -9.29
CA TYR A 109 -2.96 -2.93 -9.72
C TYR A 109 -4.20 -3.25 -8.89
N LEU A 110 -4.43 -4.51 -8.52
CA LEU A 110 -5.57 -4.89 -7.68
C LEU A 110 -5.44 -4.28 -6.27
N PHE A 111 -4.27 -4.42 -5.64
CA PHE A 111 -4.00 -3.83 -4.33
C PHE A 111 -4.11 -2.31 -4.34
N ILE A 112 -3.47 -1.62 -5.29
CA ILE A 112 -3.53 -0.16 -5.42
C ILE A 112 -4.97 0.30 -5.65
N ARG A 113 -5.73 -0.43 -6.48
CA ARG A 113 -7.15 -0.11 -6.72
C ARG A 113 -7.95 -0.16 -5.43
N LEU A 114 -7.82 -1.23 -4.64
CA LEU A 114 -8.52 -1.42 -3.36
C LEU A 114 -8.10 -0.36 -2.33
N PHE A 115 -6.79 -0.17 -2.16
CA PHE A 115 -6.21 0.77 -1.21
C PHE A 115 -6.61 2.23 -1.49
N LEU A 116 -6.48 2.68 -2.74
CA LEU A 116 -6.89 4.04 -3.10
C LEU A 116 -8.41 4.21 -3.00
N ASN A 117 -9.20 3.18 -3.32
CA ASN A 117 -10.64 3.23 -3.12
C ASN A 117 -10.99 3.46 -1.65
N ALA A 118 -10.34 2.73 -0.75
CA ALA A 118 -10.50 2.90 0.70
C ALA A 118 -10.15 4.33 1.14
N LEU A 119 -8.99 4.85 0.73
CA LEU A 119 -8.56 6.20 1.08
C LEU A 119 -9.53 7.29 0.58
N PHE A 120 -10.06 7.16 -0.64
CA PHE A 120 -11.01 8.14 -1.20
C PHE A 120 -12.38 8.14 -0.50
N ARG A 121 -12.72 7.06 0.20
CA ARG A 121 -13.97 6.97 0.96
C ARG A 121 -13.87 7.60 2.35
N LEU A 122 -12.65 7.81 2.87
CA LEU A 122 -12.46 8.47 4.15
C LEU A 122 -12.84 9.96 4.07
N PRO A 123 -13.47 10.51 5.12
CA PRO A 123 -13.81 11.93 5.15
C PRO A 123 -12.54 12.79 5.12
N PRO A 124 -12.49 13.85 4.30
CA PRO A 124 -11.32 14.72 4.25
C PRO A 124 -11.14 15.46 5.57
N LEU A 125 -9.91 15.49 6.07
CA LEU A 125 -9.51 16.31 7.21
C LEU A 125 -8.63 17.46 6.74
N VAL A 126 -9.11 18.70 6.84
CA VAL A 126 -8.35 19.89 6.45
C VAL A 126 -7.54 20.39 7.65
N LYS A 127 -6.27 19.99 7.72
CA LYS A 127 -5.29 20.47 8.71
C LYS A 127 -3.90 20.56 8.08
N THR A 128 -3.05 21.44 8.60
CA THR A 128 -1.64 21.48 8.22
C THR A 128 -0.91 20.26 8.79
N ALA A 129 -0.24 19.51 7.91
CA ALA A 129 0.66 18.43 8.29
C ALA A 129 2.11 18.87 8.06
N TYR A 130 3.01 18.49 8.96
CA TYR A 130 4.45 18.65 8.81
C TYR A 130 5.06 17.27 8.55
N ARG A 131 5.92 17.17 7.54
CA ARG A 131 6.73 15.99 7.24
C ARG A 131 8.19 16.33 7.46
#